data_AF-A0A377WIJ1-F1
#
_entry.id   AF-A0A377WIJ1-F1
#
_cell.length_a   1.000
_cell.length_b   1.000
_cell.length_c   1.000
_cell.angle_alpha   90.00
_cell.angle_beta   90.00
_cell.angle_gamma   90.00
#
_symmetry.space_group_name_H-M   'P 1'
#
loop_
_entity.id
_entity.type
_entity.pdbx_description
1 polymer ?
#
loop_
_entity_poly.entity_id
_entity_poly.type
_entity_poly.pdbx_seq_one_letter_code
_entity_poly.pdbx_strand_id
1 'polypeptide(L)'
;MVREFSLHNVVNSLTILNAGKTMGHIETIIAEWQNTLGFHFNNNLIISLYVHLSCMIERLVMRNEISHYKDLEQFTRQHGEFIAMVNHSFQRLKILYNVALPVAEIGYIHDIFELRIEDFSW
;
A
#
# COMPACT_ATOMS: atom_id res chain seq x y z
N MET A 1 -18.20 19.43 14.54
CA MET A 1 -17.50 18.54 15.48
C MET A 1 -16.73 17.52 14.65
N VAL A 2 -15.55 17.91 14.14
CA VAL A 2 -14.72 17.01 13.33
C VAL A 2 -13.99 16.12 14.33
N ARG A 3 -14.41 14.85 14.42
CA ARG A 3 -13.70 13.87 15.24
C ARG A 3 -12.31 13.68 14.64
N GLU A 4 -11.30 13.78 15.48
CA GLU A 4 -9.93 13.40 15.16
C GLU A 4 -9.93 11.98 14.57
N PHE A 5 -9.77 11.91 13.24
CA PHE A 5 -9.53 10.67 12.52
C PHE A 5 -8.09 10.24 12.82
N SER A 6 -7.88 9.62 13.97
CA SER A 6 -6.63 8.95 14.25
C SER A 6 -6.49 7.73 13.31
N LEU A 7 -5.26 7.42 12.94
CA LEU A 7 -4.90 6.24 12.16
C LEU A 7 -5.50 4.96 12.77
N HIS A 8 -5.55 4.91 14.10
CA HIS A 8 -6.17 3.86 14.90
C HIS A 8 -7.67 3.70 14.61
N ASN A 9 -8.41 4.81 14.45
CA ASN A 9 -9.85 4.77 14.16
C ASN A 9 -10.16 4.27 12.75
N VAL A 10 -9.30 4.56 11.77
CA VAL A 10 -9.45 4.04 10.40
C VAL A 10 -9.22 2.53 10.37
N VAL A 11 -8.15 2.06 10.99
CA VAL A 11 -7.81 0.64 10.97
C VAL A 11 -8.79 -0.19 11.81
N ASN A 12 -9.31 0.34 12.92
CA ASN A 12 -10.34 -0.35 13.72
C ASN A 12 -11.71 -0.45 13.01
N SER A 13 -11.93 0.30 11.92
CA SER A 13 -13.14 0.16 11.11
C SER A 13 -13.09 -1.04 10.14
N LEU A 14 -11.90 -1.62 9.93
CA LEU A 14 -11.69 -2.83 9.13
C LEU A 14 -12.15 -4.03 9.97
N THR A 15 -13.27 -4.62 9.61
CA THR A 15 -14.03 -5.50 10.52
C THR A 15 -13.59 -6.97 10.42
N ILE A 16 -12.71 -7.29 9.46
CA ILE A 16 -12.37 -8.68 9.11
C ILE A 16 -10.91 -9.04 9.45
N LEU A 17 -10.03 -8.06 9.54
CA LEU A 17 -8.62 -8.28 9.86
C LEU A 17 -8.33 -7.92 11.31
N ASN A 18 -7.44 -8.69 11.96
CA ASN A 18 -6.90 -8.26 13.25
C ASN A 18 -6.13 -6.95 13.01
N ALA A 19 -6.72 -5.83 13.44
CA ALA A 19 -6.20 -4.48 13.25
C ALA A 19 -4.73 -4.37 13.67
N GLY A 20 -4.37 -4.93 14.83
CA GLY A 20 -2.99 -4.93 15.33
C GLY A 20 -2.00 -5.70 14.43
N LYS A 21 -2.40 -6.88 13.92
CA LYS A 21 -1.55 -7.64 12.99
C LYS A 21 -1.39 -6.94 11.64
N THR A 22 -2.46 -6.33 11.14
CA THR A 22 -2.44 -5.60 9.86
C THR A 22 -1.55 -4.37 9.94
N MET A 23 -1.61 -3.62 11.05
CA MET A 23 -0.69 -2.51 11.30
C MET A 23 0.76 -2.96 11.27
N GLY A 24 1.12 -4.05 11.97
CA GLY A 24 2.50 -4.56 11.98
C GLY A 24 3.00 -4.99 10.59
N HIS A 25 2.11 -5.51 9.73
CA HIS A 25 2.46 -5.80 8.34
C HIS A 25 2.72 -4.52 7.54
N ILE A 26 1.86 -3.50 7.68
CA ILE A 26 2.03 -2.22 7.00
C ILE A 26 3.31 -1.51 7.47
N GLU A 27 3.60 -1.52 8.77
CA GLU A 27 4.86 -1.01 9.35
C GLU A 27 6.09 -1.65 8.70
N THR A 28 6.07 -2.98 8.57
CA THR A 28 7.16 -3.73 7.94
C THR A 28 7.33 -3.33 6.47
N ILE A 29 6.23 -3.25 5.71
CA ILE A 29 6.24 -2.87 4.29
C ILE A 29 6.79 -1.45 4.11
N ILE A 30 6.31 -0.48 4.89
CA ILE A 30 6.79 0.91 4.81
C ILE A 30 8.27 1.00 5.19
N ALA A 31 8.71 0.27 6.22
CA ALA A 31 10.12 0.24 6.60
C ALA A 31 11.00 -0.32 5.46
N GLU A 32 10.58 -1.40 4.80
CA GLU A 32 11.27 -1.96 3.65
C GLU A 32 11.34 -0.98 2.47
N TRP A 33 10.26 -0.24 2.18
CA TRP A 33 10.25 0.76 1.11
C TRP A 33 11.18 1.94 1.42
N GLN A 34 11.16 2.47 2.64
CA GLN A 34 12.09 3.54 3.05
C GLN A 34 13.56 3.08 2.92
N ASN A 35 13.85 1.83 3.32
CA ASN A 35 15.19 1.26 3.17
C ASN A 35 15.58 1.11 1.71
N THR A 36 14.66 0.65 0.85
CA THR A 36 14.93 0.41 -0.58
C THR A 36 15.10 1.72 -1.35
N LEU A 37 14.28 2.72 -1.04
CA LEU A 37 14.30 4.03 -1.70
C LEU A 37 15.36 4.98 -1.12
N GLY A 38 15.91 4.66 0.06
CA GLY A 38 17.01 5.41 0.67
C GLY A 38 16.61 6.70 1.37
N PHE A 39 15.33 6.90 1.68
CA PHE A 39 14.86 8.08 2.41
C PHE A 39 13.70 7.77 3.37
N HIS A 40 13.53 8.66 4.36
CA HIS A 40 12.44 8.56 5.32
C HIS A 40 11.20 9.27 4.78
N PHE A 41 10.05 8.62 4.89
CA PHE A 41 8.78 9.17 4.47
C PHE A 41 8.30 10.20 5.47
N ASN A 42 7.77 11.32 4.97
CA ASN A 42 7.13 12.30 5.84
C ASN A 42 5.79 11.77 6.38
N ASN A 43 5.28 12.40 7.45
CA ASN A 43 4.04 11.98 8.12
C ASN A 43 2.83 11.93 7.17
N ASN A 44 2.74 12.84 6.19
CA ASN A 44 1.62 12.90 5.27
C ASN A 44 1.59 11.69 4.31
N LEU A 45 2.76 11.29 3.81
CA LEU A 45 2.91 10.07 3.01
C LEU A 45 2.60 8.83 3.85
N ILE A 46 3.19 8.73 5.05
CA ILE A 46 2.94 7.61 5.97
C ILE A 46 1.44 7.45 6.23
N ILE A 47 0.73 8.51 6.61
CA ILE A 47 -0.71 8.47 6.87
C ILE A 47 -1.48 8.00 5.62
N SER A 48 -1.14 8.54 4.44
CA SER A 48 -1.81 8.16 3.18
C SER A 48 -1.62 6.69 2.84
N LEU A 49 -0.40 6.16 3.02
CA LEU A 49 -0.09 4.75 2.82
C LEU A 49 -0.80 3.87 3.82
N TYR A 50 -0.83 4.22 5.10
CA TYR A 50 -1.55 3.41 6.09
C TYR A 50 -3.03 3.27 5.75
N VAL A 51 -3.70 4.37 5.41
CA VAL A 51 -5.11 4.34 5.03
C VAL A 51 -5.31 3.48 3.78
N HIS A 52 -4.50 3.70 2.74
CA HIS A 52 -4.65 2.97 1.49
C HIS A 52 -4.33 1.48 1.64
N LEU A 53 -3.19 1.13 2.21
CA LEU A 53 -2.74 -0.25 2.38
C LEU A 53 -3.68 -1.03 3.30
N SER A 54 -4.23 -0.39 4.33
CA SER A 54 -5.25 -0.99 5.19
C SER A 54 -6.48 -1.46 4.41
N CYS A 55 -7.10 -0.56 3.64
CA CYS A 55 -8.25 -0.89 2.82
C CYS A 55 -7.90 -1.85 1.68
N MET A 56 -6.71 -1.72 1.09
CA MET A 56 -6.22 -2.61 0.04
C MET A 56 -6.05 -4.03 0.56
N ILE A 57 -5.38 -4.23 1.71
CA ILE A 57 -5.17 -5.55 2.29
C ILE A 57 -6.50 -6.20 2.65
N GLU A 58 -7.45 -5.44 3.22
CA GLU A 58 -8.82 -5.94 3.43
C GLU A 58 -9.43 -6.41 2.11
N ARG A 59 -9.28 -5.63 1.03
CA ARG A 59 -9.80 -6.04 -0.27
C ARG A 59 -9.20 -7.34 -0.80
N LEU A 60 -7.88 -7.46 -0.73
CA LEU A 60 -7.17 -8.67 -1.16
C LEU A 60 -7.68 -9.91 -0.42
N VAL A 61 -7.86 -9.79 0.90
CA VAL A 61 -8.30 -10.89 1.76
C VAL A 61 -9.76 -11.27 1.48
N MET A 62 -10.61 -10.27 1.20
CA MET A 62 -12.01 -10.46 0.84
C MET A 62 -12.24 -10.91 -0.60
N ARG A 63 -11.19 -11.02 -1.44
CA ARG A 63 -11.29 -11.36 -2.87
C ARG A 63 -12.10 -10.36 -3.68
N ASN A 64 -12.01 -9.08 -3.32
CA ASN A 64 -12.59 -7.96 -4.05
C ASN A 64 -11.50 -6.94 -4.43
N GLU A 65 -10.31 -7.44 -4.77
CA GLU A 65 -9.18 -6.66 -5.23
C GLU A 65 -9.51 -5.81 -6.46
N ILE A 66 -8.85 -4.65 -6.58
CA ILE A 66 -8.98 -3.82 -7.78
C ILE A 66 -8.15 -4.43 -8.90
N SER A 67 -8.80 -4.71 -10.04
CA SER A 67 -8.18 -5.30 -11.24
C SER A 67 -7.98 -4.29 -12.38
N HIS A 68 -8.44 -3.05 -12.23
CA HIS A 68 -8.38 -2.02 -13.25
C HIS A 68 -7.63 -0.79 -12.74
N TYR A 69 -6.74 -0.25 -13.57
CA TYR A 69 -6.00 0.99 -13.33
C TYR A 69 -5.78 1.70 -14.67
N LYS A 70 -5.69 3.03 -14.65
CA LYS A 70 -5.50 3.85 -15.86
C LYS A 70 -4.24 3.38 -16.59
N ASP A 71 -4.33 3.21 -17.91
CA ASP A 71 -3.21 2.85 -18.79
C ASP A 71 -2.31 1.73 -18.24
N LEU A 72 -2.91 0.68 -17.64
CA LEU A 72 -2.20 -0.37 -16.90
C LEU A 72 -1.04 -1.01 -17.68
N GLU A 73 -1.19 -1.20 -19.00
CA GLU A 73 -0.10 -1.70 -19.83
C GLU A 73 1.10 -0.75 -19.91
N GLN A 74 0.83 0.54 -20.05
CA GLN A 74 1.88 1.56 -20.05
C GLN A 74 2.55 1.64 -18.69
N PHE A 75 1.76 1.67 -17.61
CA PHE A 75 2.26 1.64 -16.24
C PHE A 75 3.20 0.45 -16.00
N THR A 76 2.79 -0.75 -16.43
CA THR A 76 3.58 -1.98 -16.29
C THR A 76 4.92 -1.90 -17.05
N ARG A 77 4.93 -1.26 -18.23
CA ARG A 77 6.16 -1.09 -19.02
C ARG A 77 7.10 -0.03 -18.43
N GLN A 78 6.57 1.03 -17.83
CA GLN A 78 7.34 2.18 -17.37
C GLN A 78 7.87 2.00 -15.94
N HIS A 79 7.12 1.34 -15.06
CA HIS A 79 7.38 1.29 -13.62
C HIS A 79 7.72 -0.13 -13.13
N GLY A 80 8.43 -0.90 -13.95
CA GLY A 80 8.76 -2.31 -13.66
C GLY A 80 9.55 -2.49 -12.35
N GLU A 81 10.48 -1.58 -12.06
CA GLU A 81 11.29 -1.62 -10.84
C GLU A 81 10.45 -1.31 -9.59
N PHE A 82 9.57 -0.30 -9.66
CA PHE A 82 8.62 0.00 -8.60
C PHE A 82 7.66 -1.16 -8.33
N ILE A 83 7.13 -1.76 -9.40
CA ILE A 83 6.26 -2.94 -9.30
C ILE A 83 6.98 -4.10 -8.63
N ALA A 84 8.22 -4.37 -9.00
CA ALA A 84 9.03 -5.42 -8.39
C ALA A 84 9.29 -5.15 -6.90
N MET A 85 9.67 -3.93 -6.54
CA MET A 85 9.87 -3.51 -5.15
C MET A 85 8.60 -3.70 -4.31
N VAL A 86 7.46 -3.19 -4.77
CA VAL A 86 6.18 -3.32 -4.06
C VAL A 86 5.81 -4.80 -3.92
N ASN A 87 5.86 -5.57 -5.00
CA ASN A 87 5.48 -6.98 -4.98
C ASN A 87 6.42 -7.84 -4.10
N HIS A 88 7.69 -7.45 -3.95
CA HIS A 88 8.63 -8.06 -3.02
C HIS A 88 8.21 -7.85 -1.56
N SER A 89 7.89 -6.61 -1.16
CA SER A 89 7.46 -6.32 0.22
C SER A 89 6.15 -7.00 0.62
N PHE A 90 5.32 -7.37 -0.36
CA PHE A 90 4.06 -8.07 -0.12
C PHE A 90 4.17 -9.60 -0.04
N GLN A 91 5.34 -10.21 -0.28
CA GLN A 91 5.47 -11.68 -0.35
C GLN A 91 4.96 -12.40 0.90
N ARG A 92 5.32 -11.92 2.09
CA ARG A 92 4.87 -12.53 3.36
C ARG A 92 3.35 -12.47 3.50
N LEU A 93 2.75 -11.34 3.13
CA LEU A 93 1.29 -11.13 3.21
C LEU A 93 0.55 -12.03 2.21
N LYS A 94 1.04 -12.12 0.97
CA LYS A 94 0.50 -12.98 -0.08
C LYS A 94 0.46 -14.44 0.35
N ILE A 95 1.53 -14.93 0.97
CA ILE A 95 1.60 -16.31 1.50
C ILE A 95 0.64 -16.48 2.68
N LEU A 96 0.66 -15.57 3.65
CA LEU A 96 -0.14 -15.68 4.88
C LEU A 96 -1.65 -15.74 4.61
N TYR A 97 -2.13 -14.91 3.69
CA TYR A 97 -3.57 -14.83 3.37
C TYR A 97 -3.95 -15.57 2.08
N ASN A 98 -2.98 -16.22 1.42
CA ASN A 98 -3.14 -16.87 0.12
C ASN A 98 -3.74 -15.91 -0.94
N VAL A 99 -3.26 -14.67 -1.00
CA VAL A 99 -3.78 -13.61 -1.89
C VAL A 99 -2.79 -13.27 -3.01
N ALA A 100 -3.30 -12.76 -4.12
CA ALA A 100 -2.49 -12.11 -5.15
C ALA A 100 -2.44 -10.59 -4.88
N LEU A 101 -1.44 -9.91 -5.45
CA LEU A 101 -1.39 -8.45 -5.50
C LEU A 101 -1.45 -8.05 -6.98
N PRO A 102 -2.62 -7.61 -7.48
CA PRO A 102 -2.74 -7.12 -8.85
C PRO A 102 -1.89 -5.88 -9.07
N VAL A 103 -1.35 -5.73 -10.29
CA VAL A 103 -0.58 -4.52 -10.67
C VAL A 103 -1.46 -3.26 -10.58
N ALA A 104 -2.77 -3.37 -10.77
CA ALA A 104 -3.69 -2.26 -10.61
C ALA A 104 -3.68 -1.66 -9.18
N GLU A 105 -3.61 -2.50 -8.14
CA GLU A 105 -3.45 -2.04 -6.75
C GLU A 105 -2.10 -1.33 -6.55
N ILE A 106 -1.04 -1.83 -7.21
CA ILE A 106 0.29 -1.20 -7.19
C ILE A 106 0.27 0.18 -7.87
N GLY A 107 -0.51 0.34 -8.94
CA GLY A 107 -0.71 1.63 -9.60
C GLY A 107 -1.28 2.70 -8.67
N TYR A 108 -2.22 2.34 -7.78
CA TYR A 108 -2.73 3.30 -6.80
C TYR A 108 -1.74 3.62 -5.67
N ILE A 109 -0.84 2.68 -5.32
CA ILE A 109 0.29 2.99 -4.44
C ILE A 109 1.22 4.00 -5.13
N HIS A 110 1.52 3.79 -6.41
CA HIS A 110 2.36 4.70 -7.20
C HIS A 110 1.77 6.12 -7.26
N ASP A 111 0.47 6.25 -7.54
CA ASP A 111 -0.23 7.55 -7.52
C ASP A 111 -0.07 8.29 -6.17
N ILE A 112 -0.06 7.56 -5.04
CA ILE A 112 0.17 8.14 -3.71
C ILE A 112 1.61 8.65 -3.58
N PHE A 113 2.59 7.91 -4.09
CA PHE A 113 3.99 8.32 -4.07
C PHE A 113 4.19 9.57 -4.93
N GLU A 114 3.73 9.57 -6.18
CA GLU A 114 3.79 10.73 -7.08
C GLU A 114 3.16 11.99 -6.46
N LEU A 115 2.02 11.84 -5.79
CA LEU A 115 1.32 12.97 -5.18
C LEU A 115 2.02 13.54 -3.94
N ARG A 116 2.85 12.75 -3.26
CA ARG A 116 3.33 13.06 -1.89
C ARG A 116 4.86 13.18 -1.79
N ILE A 117 5.60 12.81 -2.83
CA ILE A 117 7.05 12.85 -2.88
C ILE A 117 7.47 13.76 -4.03
N GLU A 118 8.16 14.85 -3.70
CA GLU A 118 8.76 15.74 -4.71
C GLU A 118 9.84 14.98 -5.49
N ASP A 119 9.87 15.18 -6.81
CA ASP A 119 10.84 14.55 -7.74
C ASP A 119 10.86 13.01 -7.71
N PHE A 120 9.71 12.38 -7.41
CA PHE A 120 9.57 10.92 -7.50
C PHE A 120 9.75 10.43 -8.93
N SER A 121 10.64 9.46 -9.14
CA SER A 121 11.10 9.02 -10.47
C SER A 121 11.19 7.51 -10.64
N TRP A 122 10.42 6.76 -9.84
CA TRP A 122 10.33 5.29 -9.89
C TRP A 122 9.09 4.81 -10.65
#